data_AF-A0A847M0Q2-F1
#
_entry.id   AF-A0A847M0Q2-F1
#
_cell.length_a   1.000
_cell.length_b   1.000
_cell.length_c   1.000
_cell.angle_alpha   90.00
_cell.angle_beta   90.00
_cell.angle_gamma   90.00
#
_symmetry.space_group_name_H-M   'P 1'
#
loop_
_entity.id
_entity.type
_entity.pdbx_description
1 polymer ?
#
loop_
_entity_poly.entity_id
_entity_poly.type
_entity_poly.pdbx_seq_one_letter_code
_entity_poly.pdbx_strand_id
1 'polypeptide(L)'
;MLPAPHAIKALEILKEKGTETLLVVSDLRMPEMKGSDFLQIVRDTYPHILAILLIGFSETEEVIKAVRAGIFSYILKPWDSEYLLAEINKAYETAILKQEHDALVKRIQEELKWAGEMQKALLRPVLPQSSLVEYRVSYRPVPQLYCGGDYYDVITLSPDKYLLLLGDVAGHGVRAAFVTGILKAIIYPEFVRAHLSKNITPAA
;
A
#
# COMPACT_ATOMS: atom_id res chain seq x y z
N MET A 1 16.71 22.10 -12.94
CA MET A 1 15.56 23.03 -12.98
C MET A 1 15.09 23.14 -14.43
N LEU A 2 13.82 22.86 -14.72
CA LEU A 2 13.24 23.00 -16.06
C LEU A 2 12.38 24.27 -16.07
N PRO A 3 12.82 25.36 -16.73
CA PRO A 3 12.01 26.57 -16.79
C PRO A 3 10.84 26.39 -17.74
N ALA A 4 9.68 26.94 -17.37
CA ALA A 4 8.50 27.02 -18.22
C ALA A 4 8.00 28.47 -18.23
N PRO A 5 7.87 29.12 -19.40
CA PRO A 5 7.51 30.54 -19.47
C PRO A 5 6.03 30.84 -19.14
N HIS A 6 5.15 29.84 -19.23
CA HIS A 6 3.73 29.95 -18.88
C HIS A 6 3.17 28.56 -18.51
N ALA A 7 1.99 28.53 -17.88
CA ALA A 7 1.40 27.33 -17.31
C ALA A 7 1.18 26.19 -18.32
N ILE A 8 0.75 26.52 -19.55
CA ILE A 8 0.51 25.51 -20.59
C ILE A 8 1.80 24.73 -20.89
N LYS A 9 2.93 25.43 -21.01
CA LYS A 9 4.22 24.78 -21.27
C LYS A 9 4.68 23.93 -20.09
N ALA A 10 4.42 24.39 -18.86
CA ALA A 10 4.71 23.61 -17.66
C ALA A 10 3.91 22.30 -17.63
N LEU A 11 2.62 22.35 -17.98
CA LEU A 11 1.77 21.15 -18.07
C LEU A 11 2.26 20.17 -19.15
N GLU A 12 2.74 20.65 -20.30
CA GLU A 12 3.38 19.79 -21.30
C GLU A 12 4.60 19.08 -20.76
N ILE A 13 5.48 19.79 -20.05
CA ILE A 13 6.67 19.19 -19.42
C ILE A 13 6.25 18.14 -18.38
N LEU A 14 5.21 18.42 -17.59
CA LEU A 14 4.70 17.49 -16.58
C LEU A 14 4.04 16.24 -17.19
N LYS A 15 3.49 16.30 -18.40
CA LYS A 15 3.03 15.08 -19.09
C LYS A 15 4.15 14.08 -19.31
N GLU A 16 5.35 14.57 -19.62
CA GLU A 16 6.52 13.72 -19.86
C GLU A 16 7.27 13.37 -18.58
N LYS A 17 7.37 14.32 -17.64
CA LYS A 17 8.26 14.24 -16.47
C LYS A 17 7.56 14.33 -15.12
N GLY A 18 6.23 14.29 -15.10
CA GLY A 18 5.44 14.51 -13.87
C GLY A 18 5.71 13.46 -12.80
N THR A 19 5.99 12.21 -13.18
CA THR A 19 6.35 11.13 -12.25
C THR A 19 7.70 11.34 -11.58
N GLU A 20 8.63 12.04 -12.23
CA GLU A 20 9.98 12.34 -11.71
C GLU A 20 10.06 13.72 -11.05
N THR A 21 9.04 14.56 -11.27
CA THR A 21 8.99 15.90 -10.69
C THR A 21 8.59 15.79 -9.22
N LEU A 22 9.33 16.46 -8.34
CA LEU A 22 9.07 16.49 -6.90
C LEU A 22 8.50 17.82 -6.43
N LEU A 23 8.88 18.90 -7.10
CA LEU A 23 8.59 20.27 -6.69
C LEU A 23 8.29 21.13 -7.91
N VAL A 24 7.24 21.92 -7.81
CA VAL A 24 6.91 23.00 -8.76
C VAL A 24 6.91 24.32 -8.01
N VAL A 25 7.62 25.31 -8.54
CA VAL A 25 7.58 26.70 -8.08
C VAL A 25 6.92 27.52 -9.17
N SER A 26 5.87 28.27 -8.84
CA SER A 26 5.09 29.02 -9.82
C SER A 26 4.79 30.42 -9.34
N ASP A 27 4.82 31.38 -10.27
CA ASP A 27 4.31 32.73 -10.03
C ASP A 27 2.78 32.73 -10.02
N LEU A 28 2.17 33.51 -9.13
CA LEU A 28 0.72 33.68 -9.10
C LEU A 28 0.19 34.39 -10.36
N ARG A 29 0.87 35.46 -10.79
CA ARG A 29 0.55 36.14 -12.04
C ARG A 29 1.40 35.61 -13.18
N MET A 30 0.75 34.89 -14.08
CA MET A 30 1.33 34.48 -15.36
C MET A 30 0.34 34.82 -16.49
N PRO A 31 0.81 34.97 -17.74
CA PRO A 31 -0.08 35.05 -18.90
C PRO A 31 -1.01 33.83 -18.97
N GLU A 32 -2.23 34.06 -19.47
CA GLU A 32 -3.25 33.03 -19.77
C GLU A 32 -3.88 32.34 -18.55
N MET A 33 -3.07 31.84 -17.61
CA MET A 33 -3.52 31.05 -16.46
C MET A 33 -2.80 31.52 -15.19
N LYS A 34 -3.56 31.72 -14.10
CA LYS A 34 -2.99 32.04 -12.78
C LYS A 34 -2.23 30.85 -12.21
N GLY A 35 -1.19 31.12 -11.44
CA GLY A 35 -0.43 30.09 -10.72
C GLY A 35 -1.30 29.25 -9.79
N SER A 36 -2.29 29.85 -9.12
CA SER A 36 -3.22 29.11 -8.25
C SER A 36 -4.05 28.06 -9.01
N ASP A 37 -4.54 28.40 -10.21
CA ASP A 37 -5.28 27.48 -11.08
C ASP A 37 -4.36 26.41 -11.68
N PHE A 38 -3.15 26.78 -12.09
CA PHE A 38 -2.14 25.84 -12.57
C PHE A 38 -1.79 24.81 -11.49
N LEU A 39 -1.46 25.25 -10.28
CA LEU A 39 -1.07 24.37 -9.17
C LEU A 39 -2.24 23.46 -8.72
N GLN A 40 -3.48 23.93 -8.86
CA GLN A 40 -4.65 23.09 -8.66
C GLN A 40 -4.69 21.91 -9.63
N ILE A 41 -4.42 22.14 -10.92
CA ILE A 41 -4.35 21.08 -11.94
C ILE A 41 -3.19 20.12 -11.63
N VAL A 42 -2.03 20.67 -11.24
CA VAL A 42 -0.85 19.86 -10.87
C VAL A 42 -1.18 18.94 -9.71
N ARG A 43 -1.82 19.43 -8.63
CA ARG A 43 -2.22 18.59 -7.50
C ARG A 43 -3.16 17.47 -7.91
N ASP A 44 -4.19 17.79 -8.69
CA ASP A 44 -5.24 16.83 -9.04
C ASP A 44 -4.70 15.72 -9.96
N THR A 45 -3.67 16.04 -10.75
CA THR A 45 -3.04 15.12 -11.70
C THR A 45 -1.84 14.38 -11.09
N TYR A 46 -1.06 15.07 -10.25
CA TYR A 46 0.21 14.63 -9.68
C TYR A 46 0.25 14.95 -8.17
N PRO A 47 -0.51 14.22 -7.33
CA PRO A 47 -0.67 14.54 -5.91
C PRO A 47 0.62 14.35 -5.06
N HIS A 48 1.67 13.79 -5.65
CA HIS A 48 3.00 13.68 -5.04
C HIS A 48 3.85 14.94 -5.19
N ILE A 49 3.56 15.80 -6.19
CA ILE A 49 4.32 17.02 -6.45
C ILE A 49 3.98 18.07 -5.38
N LEU A 50 5.00 18.56 -4.68
CA LEU A 50 4.85 19.71 -3.81
C LEU A 50 4.89 21.00 -4.61
N ALA A 51 4.17 22.02 -4.13
CA ALA A 51 3.99 23.26 -4.86
C ALA A 51 4.34 24.47 -3.99
N ILE A 52 5.17 25.38 -4.51
CA ILE A 52 5.46 26.68 -3.92
C ILE A 52 4.89 27.78 -4.83
N LEU A 53 4.10 28.68 -4.25
CA LEU A 53 3.52 29.81 -4.98
C LEU A 53 4.24 31.12 -4.65
N LEU A 54 4.68 31.85 -5.67
CA LEU A 54 5.30 33.17 -5.51
C LEU A 54 4.23 34.27 -5.71
N ILE A 55 4.03 35.13 -4.71
CA ILE A 55 2.93 36.11 -4.64
C ILE A 55 3.41 37.54 -4.39
N GLY A 56 2.69 38.55 -4.89
CA GLY A 56 2.90 39.96 -4.56
C GLY A 56 2.11 40.42 -3.34
N PHE A 57 2.42 41.62 -2.83
CA PHE A 57 1.82 42.20 -1.62
C PHE A 57 0.30 42.41 -1.66
N SER A 58 -0.34 42.49 -2.83
CA SER A 58 -1.76 42.84 -2.99
C SER A 58 -2.69 41.65 -3.24
N GLU A 59 -2.26 40.42 -2.92
CA GLU A 59 -2.90 39.19 -3.43
C GLU A 59 -3.51 38.30 -2.33
N THR A 60 -4.05 38.89 -1.26
CA THR A 60 -4.52 38.18 -0.07
C THR A 60 -5.63 37.14 -0.31
N GLU A 61 -6.59 37.41 -1.22
CA GLU A 61 -7.66 36.44 -1.54
C GLU A 61 -7.14 35.21 -2.30
N GLU A 62 -6.11 35.37 -3.12
CA GLU A 62 -5.51 34.29 -3.90
C GLU A 62 -4.70 33.33 -3.03
N VAL A 63 -4.15 33.81 -1.90
CA VAL A 63 -3.47 32.96 -0.91
C VAL A 63 -4.42 31.92 -0.36
N ILE A 64 -5.67 32.30 -0.04
CA ILE A 64 -6.67 31.36 0.46
C ILE A 64 -6.97 30.29 -0.58
N LYS A 65 -7.12 30.69 -1.85
CA LYS A 65 -7.34 29.75 -2.95
C LYS A 65 -6.16 28.81 -3.14
N ALA A 66 -4.94 29.30 -3.04
CA ALA A 66 -3.73 28.50 -3.20
C ALA A 66 -3.53 27.52 -2.02
N VAL A 67 -3.82 27.94 -0.79
CA VAL A 67 -3.84 27.05 0.38
C VAL A 67 -4.88 25.95 0.20
N ARG A 68 -6.09 26.30 -0.29
CA ARG A 68 -7.11 25.29 -0.65
C ARG A 68 -6.67 24.39 -1.80
N ALA A 69 -5.83 24.88 -2.70
CA ALA A 69 -5.17 24.10 -3.75
C ALA A 69 -4.03 23.21 -3.23
N GLY A 70 -3.77 23.19 -1.91
CA GLY A 70 -2.85 22.25 -1.28
C GLY A 70 -1.39 22.55 -1.56
N ILE A 71 -1.04 23.82 -1.79
CA ILE A 71 0.37 24.23 -1.90
C ILE A 71 1.11 23.89 -0.60
N PHE A 72 2.41 23.59 -0.75
CA PHE A 72 3.31 23.38 0.38
C PHE A 72 3.62 24.69 1.10
N SER A 73 3.91 25.75 0.34
CA SER A 73 4.29 27.05 0.88
C SER A 73 4.01 28.17 -0.13
N TYR A 74 3.97 29.41 0.33
CA TYR A 74 3.96 30.59 -0.53
C TYR A 74 5.05 31.57 -0.11
N ILE A 75 5.58 32.33 -1.06
CA ILE A 75 6.69 33.26 -0.84
C ILE A 75 6.33 34.62 -1.42
N LEU A 76 6.48 35.67 -0.61
CA LEU A 76 6.19 37.05 -1.01
C LEU A 76 7.33 37.65 -1.85
N LYS A 77 6.97 38.44 -2.87
CA LYS A 77 7.90 39.24 -3.68
C LYS A 77 8.04 40.67 -3.11
N PRO A 78 9.24 41.25 -3.04
CA PRO A 78 10.54 40.62 -3.30
C PRO A 78 10.93 39.68 -2.15
N TRP A 79 11.58 38.56 -2.48
CA TRP A 79 12.07 37.60 -1.50
C TRP A 79 13.56 37.82 -1.23
N ASP A 80 13.98 37.40 -0.04
CA ASP A 80 15.38 37.16 0.23
C ASP A 80 15.82 35.81 -0.37
N SER A 81 17.02 35.75 -0.95
CA SER A 81 17.53 34.56 -1.62
C SER A 81 17.77 33.39 -0.67
N GLU A 82 18.22 33.65 0.57
CA GLU A 82 18.41 32.61 1.58
C GLU A 82 17.06 32.03 2.01
N TYR A 83 16.06 32.89 2.18
CA TYR A 83 14.70 32.45 2.50
C TYR A 83 14.09 31.57 1.40
N LEU A 84 14.20 31.97 0.12
CA LEU A 84 13.70 31.16 -1.00
C LEU A 84 14.39 29.80 -1.06
N LEU A 85 15.72 29.76 -0.91
CA LEU A 85 16.47 28.51 -0.93
C LEU A 85 16.11 27.61 0.24
N ALA A 86 15.92 28.17 1.44
CA ALA A 86 15.48 27.42 2.62
C ALA A 86 14.12 26.75 2.40
N GLU A 87 13.15 27.48 1.84
CA GLU A 87 11.82 26.94 1.54
C GLU A 87 11.85 25.87 0.44
N ILE A 88 12.65 26.06 -0.60
CA ILE A 88 12.84 25.05 -1.65
C ILE A 88 13.47 23.78 -1.08
N ASN A 89 14.52 23.91 -0.26
CA ASN A 89 15.19 22.76 0.36
C ASN A 89 14.24 21.98 1.27
N LYS A 90 13.48 22.69 2.11
CA LYS A 90 12.48 22.08 2.98
C LYS A 90 11.40 21.33 2.19
N ALA A 91 10.93 21.89 1.08
CA ALA A 91 9.99 21.23 0.20
C ALA A 91 10.61 19.99 -0.46
N TYR A 92 11.84 20.09 -0.97
CA TYR A 92 12.55 18.97 -1.58
C TYR A 92 12.74 17.81 -0.60
N GLU A 93 13.23 18.06 0.62
CA GLU A 93 13.40 17.04 1.65
C GLU A 93 12.06 16.38 2.01
N THR A 94 11.00 17.17 2.14
CA THR A 94 9.66 16.65 2.41
C THR A 94 9.16 15.75 1.28
N ALA A 95 9.41 16.12 0.02
CA ALA A 95 9.00 15.34 -1.14
C ALA A 95 9.72 13.98 -1.19
N ILE A 96 11.05 13.97 -0.94
CA ILE A 96 11.85 12.74 -0.88
C ILE A 96 11.38 11.83 0.24
N LEU A 97 11.22 12.35 1.46
CA LEU A 97 10.77 11.58 2.61
C LEU A 97 9.40 10.95 2.37
N LYS A 98 8.46 11.69 1.76
CA LYS A 98 7.15 11.17 1.40
C LYS A 98 7.24 10.06 0.36
N GLN A 99 8.06 10.23 -0.67
CA GLN A 99 8.26 9.21 -1.70
C GLN A 99 8.85 7.92 -1.13
N GLU A 100 9.85 8.02 -0.25
CA GLU A 100 10.46 6.88 0.43
C GLU A 100 9.46 6.17 1.35
N HIS A 101 8.69 6.93 2.14
CA HIS A 101 7.63 6.40 2.98
C HIS A 101 6.60 5.60 2.16
N ASP A 102 6.10 6.19 1.08
CA ASP A 102 5.07 5.55 0.25
C ASP A 102 5.61 4.29 -0.44
N ALA A 103 6.89 4.30 -0.84
CA ALA A 103 7.57 3.11 -1.39
C ALA A 103 7.71 1.99 -0.35
N LEU A 104 8.08 2.32 0.89
CA LEU A 104 8.19 1.36 1.99
C LEU A 104 6.83 0.76 2.35
N VAL A 105 5.80 1.59 2.46
CA VAL A 105 4.43 1.14 2.73
C VAL A 105 3.96 0.16 1.65
N LYS A 106 4.19 0.50 0.38
CA LYS A 106 3.85 -0.39 -0.74
C LYS A 106 4.57 -1.73 -0.65
N ARG A 107 5.87 -1.73 -0.35
CA ARG A 107 6.65 -2.96 -0.20
C ARG A 107 6.12 -3.85 0.93
N ILE A 108 5.81 -3.26 2.09
CA ILE A 108 5.22 -3.99 3.22
C ILE A 108 3.87 -4.59 2.82
N GLN A 109 3.02 -3.85 2.10
CA GLN A 109 1.73 -4.35 1.62
C GLN A 109 1.88 -5.53 0.66
N GLU A 110 2.86 -5.48 -0.24
CA GLU A 110 3.19 -6.58 -1.16
C GLU A 110 3.65 -7.83 -0.40
N GLU A 111 4.54 -7.68 0.60
CA GLU A 111 5.00 -8.79 1.45
C GLU A 111 3.86 -9.39 2.29
N LEU A 112 2.99 -8.57 2.87
CA LEU A 112 1.82 -9.05 3.63
C LEU A 112 0.84 -9.81 2.73
N LYS A 113 0.60 -9.31 1.51
CA LYS A 113 -0.26 -9.98 0.53
C LYS A 113 0.32 -11.35 0.15
N TRP A 114 1.62 -11.42 -0.10
CA TRP A 114 2.30 -12.68 -0.41
C TRP A 114 2.21 -13.68 0.75
N ALA A 115 2.40 -13.23 1.99
CA ALA A 115 2.21 -14.08 3.18
C ALA A 115 0.77 -14.62 3.28
N GLY A 116 -0.23 -13.80 2.97
CA GLY A 116 -1.63 -14.23 2.88
C GLY A 116 -1.89 -15.26 1.79
N GLU A 117 -1.32 -15.09 0.60
CA GLU A 117 -1.41 -16.06 -0.49
C GLU A 117 -0.74 -17.40 -0.13
N MET A 118 0.43 -17.34 0.50
CA MET A 118 1.13 -18.52 1.04
C MET A 118 0.28 -19.25 2.09
N GLN A 119 -0.28 -18.53 3.07
CA GLN A 119 -1.13 -19.14 4.09
C GLN A 119 -2.38 -19.77 3.46
N LYS A 120 -3.03 -19.10 2.51
CA LYS A 120 -4.20 -19.67 1.80
C LYS A 120 -3.84 -20.95 1.04
N ALA A 121 -2.66 -21.01 0.41
CA ALA A 121 -2.18 -22.21 -0.26
C ALA A 121 -1.92 -23.35 0.75
N LEU A 122 -1.27 -23.06 1.87
CA LEU A 122 -0.99 -24.02 2.94
C LEU A 122 -2.27 -24.53 3.61
N LEU A 123 -3.19 -23.64 3.94
CA LEU A 123 -4.44 -23.97 4.65
C LEU A 123 -5.51 -24.55 3.74
N ARG A 124 -5.31 -24.63 2.42
CA ARG A 124 -6.26 -25.25 1.51
C ARG A 124 -6.51 -26.71 1.95
N PRO A 125 -7.70 -27.04 2.47
CA PRO A 125 -7.97 -28.38 2.95
C PRO A 125 -8.38 -29.26 1.76
N VAL A 126 -7.95 -30.52 1.77
CA VAL A 126 -8.50 -31.54 0.88
C VAL A 126 -9.75 -32.07 1.54
N LEU A 127 -10.91 -31.55 1.13
CA LEU A 127 -12.18 -31.93 1.74
C LEU A 127 -12.52 -33.39 1.40
N PRO A 128 -12.81 -34.24 2.40
CA PRO A 128 -13.22 -35.61 2.15
C PRO A 128 -14.51 -35.69 1.34
N GLN A 129 -14.60 -36.68 0.47
CA GLN A 129 -15.88 -37.08 -0.10
C GLN A 129 -16.59 -38.02 0.87
N SER A 130 -17.82 -37.68 1.24
CA SER A 130 -18.65 -38.50 2.12
C SER A 130 -20.08 -38.49 1.60
N SER A 131 -20.77 -39.63 1.70
CA SER A 131 -22.21 -39.73 1.47
C SER A 131 -23.04 -39.25 2.68
N LEU A 132 -22.40 -39.03 3.83
CA LEU A 132 -23.07 -38.71 5.09
C LEU A 132 -22.91 -37.24 5.52
N VAL A 133 -21.80 -36.59 5.15
CA VAL A 133 -21.46 -35.23 5.59
C VAL A 133 -20.97 -34.39 4.42
N GLU A 134 -21.52 -33.19 4.27
CA GLU A 134 -21.01 -32.19 3.34
C GLU A 134 -20.05 -31.23 4.06
N TYR A 135 -18.88 -31.00 3.48
CA TYR A 135 -17.89 -30.06 4.02
C TYR A 135 -17.82 -28.79 3.16
N ARG A 136 -17.80 -27.63 3.83
CA ARG A 136 -17.54 -26.33 3.20
C ARG A 136 -16.62 -25.50 4.06
N VAL A 137 -15.76 -24.71 3.41
CA VAL A 137 -14.75 -23.88 4.07
C VAL A 137 -14.77 -22.49 3.47
N SER A 138 -14.71 -21.48 4.35
CA SER A 138 -14.52 -20.10 3.98
C SER A 138 -13.56 -19.45 4.97
N TYR A 139 -12.60 -18.67 4.47
CA TYR A 139 -11.62 -17.97 5.30
C TYR A 139 -11.56 -16.50 4.91
N ARG A 140 -11.67 -15.62 5.91
CA ARG A 140 -11.70 -14.17 5.75
C ARG A 140 -10.74 -13.51 6.76
N PRO A 141 -9.47 -13.28 6.39
CA PRO A 141 -8.53 -12.61 7.26
C PRO A 141 -8.85 -11.12 7.39
N VAL A 142 -8.27 -10.48 8.40
CA VAL A 142 -8.34 -9.03 8.59
C VAL A 142 -7.81 -8.31 7.33
N PRO A 143 -8.54 -7.31 6.80
CA PRO A 143 -8.06 -6.50 5.68
C PRO A 143 -6.67 -5.93 5.95
N GLN A 144 -5.86 -5.77 4.90
CA GLN A 144 -4.46 -5.28 4.96
C GLN A 144 -3.44 -6.23 5.59
N LEU A 145 -3.84 -7.17 6.46
CA LEU A 145 -2.95 -8.20 6.99
C LEU A 145 -2.95 -9.47 6.15
N TYR A 146 -4.05 -9.77 5.45
CA TYR A 146 -4.23 -10.88 4.50
C TYR A 146 -4.04 -12.30 5.08
N CYS A 147 -3.67 -12.44 6.35
CA CYS A 147 -3.38 -13.69 7.05
C CYS A 147 -3.70 -13.56 8.55
N GLY A 148 -3.80 -14.68 9.26
CA GLY A 148 -4.24 -14.71 10.66
C GLY A 148 -3.91 -16.00 11.40
N GLY A 149 -4.41 -16.10 12.64
CA GLY A 149 -4.18 -17.24 13.54
C GLY A 149 -5.11 -18.42 13.34
N ASP A 150 -6.19 -18.26 12.58
CA ASP A 150 -7.14 -19.34 12.35
C ASP A 150 -6.50 -20.48 11.56
N TYR A 151 -6.68 -21.68 12.07
CA TYR A 151 -6.28 -22.94 11.47
C TYR A 151 -7.49 -23.85 11.38
N TYR A 152 -7.64 -24.52 10.24
CA TYR A 152 -8.67 -25.53 10.04
C TYR A 152 -8.18 -26.63 9.11
N ASP A 153 -8.62 -27.86 9.34
CA ASP A 153 -8.35 -28.99 8.45
C ASP A 153 -9.35 -30.13 8.67
N VAL A 154 -9.47 -31.03 7.69
CA VAL A 154 -10.28 -32.24 7.81
C VAL A 154 -9.48 -33.43 7.29
N ILE A 155 -9.18 -34.38 8.17
CA ILE A 155 -8.39 -35.58 7.85
C ILE A 155 -9.31 -36.81 7.91
N THR A 156 -9.28 -37.64 6.87
CA THR A 156 -10.01 -38.93 6.87
C THR A 156 -9.19 -39.97 7.61
N LEU A 157 -9.77 -40.60 8.64
CA LEU A 157 -9.13 -41.69 9.40
C LEU A 157 -9.59 -43.07 8.91
N SER A 158 -10.86 -43.19 8.54
CA SER A 158 -11.47 -44.36 7.89
C SER A 158 -12.71 -43.92 7.10
N PRO A 159 -13.37 -44.79 6.30
CA PRO A 159 -14.52 -44.40 5.47
C PRO A 159 -15.62 -43.63 6.22
N ASP A 160 -15.84 -43.94 7.49
CA ASP A 160 -16.88 -43.34 8.33
C ASP A 160 -16.33 -42.53 9.51
N LYS A 161 -15.01 -42.27 9.55
CA LYS A 161 -14.37 -41.52 10.66
C LYS A 161 -13.48 -40.41 10.13
N TYR A 162 -13.74 -39.21 10.64
CA TYR A 162 -13.04 -37.99 10.24
C TYR A 162 -12.51 -37.27 11.47
N LEU A 163 -11.34 -36.66 11.33
CA LEU A 163 -10.76 -35.74 12.30
C LEU A 163 -10.94 -34.32 11.75
N LEU A 164 -11.78 -33.54 12.43
CA LEU A 164 -11.93 -32.11 12.18
C LEU A 164 -10.98 -31.35 13.10
N LEU A 165 -10.14 -30.50 12.52
CA LEU A 165 -9.23 -29.63 13.24
C LEU A 165 -9.69 -28.19 13.07
N LEU A 166 -9.82 -27.48 14.18
CA LEU A 166 -10.12 -26.06 14.25
C LEU A 166 -9.26 -25.47 15.37
N GLY A 167 -8.59 -24.37 15.10
CA GLY A 167 -7.72 -23.71 16.06
C GLY A 167 -7.58 -22.23 15.76
N ASP A 168 -7.21 -21.49 16.79
CA ASP A 168 -6.89 -20.07 16.71
C ASP A 168 -5.57 -19.84 17.45
N VAL A 169 -4.54 -19.42 16.71
CA VAL A 169 -3.28 -18.97 17.28
C VAL A 169 -3.44 -17.53 17.72
N ALA A 170 -3.27 -17.28 19.02
CA ALA A 170 -3.36 -15.95 19.60
C ALA A 170 -2.57 -14.89 18.80
N GLY A 171 -3.27 -13.82 18.43
CA GLY A 171 -2.74 -12.72 17.62
C GLY A 171 -3.26 -12.73 16.19
N HIS A 172 -2.66 -11.88 15.34
CA HIS A 172 -3.04 -11.76 13.93
C HIS A 172 -1.84 -11.40 13.05
N GLY A 173 -2.01 -11.54 11.73
CA GLY A 173 -0.96 -11.26 10.75
C GLY A 173 0.08 -12.37 10.63
N VAL A 174 1.23 -12.03 10.05
CA VAL A 174 2.21 -13.01 9.52
C VAL A 174 2.74 -13.97 10.60
N ARG A 175 2.94 -13.50 11.83
CA ARG A 175 3.45 -14.34 12.93
C ARG A 175 2.48 -15.46 13.29
N ALA A 176 1.20 -15.11 13.47
CA ALA A 176 0.16 -16.10 13.77
C ALA A 176 0.02 -17.09 12.60
N ALA A 177 0.01 -16.57 11.36
CA ALA A 177 -0.06 -17.39 10.16
C ALA A 177 1.10 -18.39 10.05
N PHE A 178 2.33 -17.98 10.39
CA PHE A 178 3.47 -18.87 10.38
C PHE A 178 3.32 -20.04 11.37
N VAL A 179 2.83 -19.77 12.59
CA VAL A 179 2.53 -20.82 13.58
C VAL A 179 1.45 -21.77 13.07
N THR A 180 0.39 -21.29 12.42
CA THR A 180 -0.62 -22.17 11.81
C THR A 180 -0.02 -23.09 10.74
N GLY A 181 0.95 -22.59 9.95
CA GLY A 181 1.66 -23.37 8.95
C GLY A 181 2.51 -24.48 9.56
N ILE A 182 3.23 -24.16 10.66
CA ILE A 182 4.00 -25.15 11.43
C ILE A 182 3.06 -26.23 12.01
N LEU A 183 1.96 -25.83 12.63
CA LEU A 183 0.98 -26.76 13.18
C LEU A 183 0.48 -27.73 12.12
N LYS A 184 0.11 -27.24 10.93
CA LYS A 184 -0.30 -28.09 9.81
C LYS A 184 0.81 -29.07 9.38
N ALA A 185 2.04 -28.58 9.27
CA ALA A 185 3.20 -29.37 8.86
C ALA A 185 3.61 -30.44 9.88
N ILE A 186 3.24 -30.28 11.17
CA ILE A 186 3.49 -31.27 12.23
C ILE A 186 2.32 -32.25 12.35
N ILE A 187 1.09 -31.73 12.45
CA ILE A 187 -0.10 -32.54 12.71
C ILE A 187 -0.29 -33.57 11.61
N TYR A 188 -0.13 -33.18 10.34
CA TYR A 188 -0.35 -34.09 9.23
C TYR A 188 0.65 -35.27 9.28
N PRO A 189 1.99 -35.10 9.23
CA PRO A 189 2.90 -36.24 9.28
C PRO A 189 2.82 -37.06 10.57
N GLU A 190 2.75 -36.44 11.73
CA GLU A 190 2.78 -37.16 13.02
C GLU A 190 1.50 -37.97 13.24
N PHE A 191 0.34 -37.37 12.97
CA PHE A 191 -0.94 -38.03 13.20
C PHE A 191 -1.27 -39.05 12.10
N VAL A 192 -1.03 -38.70 10.83
CA VAL A 192 -1.26 -39.59 9.68
C VAL A 192 -0.32 -40.79 9.76
N ARG A 193 1.00 -40.62 9.99
CA ARG A 193 1.91 -41.77 10.08
C ARG A 193 1.60 -42.69 11.25
N ALA A 194 1.24 -42.13 12.42
CA ALA A 194 0.94 -42.94 13.59
C ALA A 194 -0.35 -43.77 13.41
N HIS A 195 -1.39 -43.22 12.77
CA HIS A 195 -2.70 -43.88 12.68
C HIS A 195 -2.96 -44.61 11.34
N LEU A 196 -2.27 -44.25 10.26
CA LEU A 196 -2.38 -44.92 8.94
C LEU A 196 -1.27 -45.94 8.69
N SER A 197 -0.50 -46.33 9.73
CA SER A 197 0.48 -47.42 9.69
C SER A 197 -0.15 -48.82 9.61
N LYS A 198 -1.21 -48.97 8.80
CA LYS A 198 -1.54 -50.21 8.09
C LYS A 198 -1.98 -49.86 6.66
N ASN A 199 -0.97 -49.70 5.81
CA ASN A 199 -1.02 -49.64 4.33
C ASN A 199 -1.47 -48.30 3.71
N ILE A 200 -0.50 -47.49 3.26
CA ILE A 200 -0.23 -47.11 1.83
C ILE A 200 0.64 -45.83 1.76
N THR A 201 1.51 -45.81 0.74
CA THR A 201 2.47 -44.79 0.27
C THR A 201 1.84 -43.41 -0.03
N PRO A 202 2.57 -42.29 0.10
CA PRO A 202 2.05 -40.97 -0.27
C PRO A 202 1.86 -40.90 -1.79
N ALA A 203 0.65 -40.56 -2.24
CA ALA A 203 0.40 -40.19 -3.63
C ALA A 203 1.03 -38.81 -3.91
N ALA A 204 1.63 -38.72 -5.09
CA ALA A 204 2.28 -37.54 -5.68
C ALA A 204 1.33 -36.35 -5.87
#